data_AF-A0A7K1JR09-F1
#
_entry.id   AF-A0A7K1JR09-F1
#
_cell.length_a   1.000
_cell.length_b   1.000
_cell.length_c   1.000
_cell.angle_alpha   90.00
_cell.angle_beta   90.00
_cell.angle_gamma   90.00
#
_symmetry.space_group_name_H-M   'P 1'
#
loop_
_entity.id
_entity.type
_entity.pdbx_description
1 polymer ?
#
loop_
_entity_poly.entity_id
_entity_poly.type
_entity_poly.pdbx_seq_one_letter_code
_entity_poly.pdbx_strand_id
1 'polypeptide(L)'
;MTEPDLAFFRAMEQQYQETMTRARAGAHHLNGAVDELKDLRGWARSAQGHVEAEADGNGALTNLKLDDSVTKLSPKIVGQIVVATAAAAAGQAFDHRERVFAQLMVDLKNPQP
;
A
#
# COMPACT_ATOMS: atom_id res chain seq x y z
N MET A 1 20.17 -33.59 37.29
CA MET A 1 19.25 -32.52 36.86
C MET A 1 17.96 -32.73 37.61
N THR A 2 17.52 -31.74 38.39
CA THR A 2 16.30 -31.89 39.21
C THR A 2 15.06 -31.59 38.34
N GLU A 3 13.89 -32.13 38.68
CA GLU A 3 12.63 -31.78 37.99
C GLU A 3 12.37 -30.27 37.83
N PRO A 4 12.66 -29.40 38.82
CA PRO A 4 12.51 -27.96 38.64
C PRO A 4 13.43 -27.35 37.57
N ASP A 5 14.62 -27.92 37.32
CA ASP A 5 15.51 -27.45 36.23
C ASP A 5 14.88 -27.74 34.86
N LEU A 6 14.32 -28.94 34.67
CA LEU A 6 13.66 -29.36 33.43
C LEU A 6 12.44 -28.49 33.08
N ALA A 7 11.65 -28.11 34.08
CA ALA A 7 10.50 -27.23 33.88
C ALA A 7 10.92 -25.84 33.43
N PHE A 8 11.97 -25.28 34.03
CA PHE A 8 12.53 -23.98 33.63
C PHE A 8 13.05 -24.00 32.18
N PHE A 9 13.83 -25.00 31.78
CA PHE A 9 14.33 -25.11 30.41
C PHE A 9 13.20 -25.25 29.38
N ARG A 10 12.14 -26.01 29.70
CA ARG A 10 10.96 -26.13 28.82
C ARG A 10 10.22 -24.80 28.65
N ALA A 11 10.04 -24.05 29.74
CA ALA A 11 9.40 -22.73 29.68
C ALA A 11 10.22 -21.74 28.85
N MET A 12 11.55 -21.77 28.97
CA MET A 12 12.45 -20.96 28.16
C MET A 12 12.36 -21.32 26.67
N GLU A 13 12.37 -22.61 26.33
CA GLU A 13 12.20 -23.09 24.95
C GLU A 13 10.85 -22.66 24.38
N GLN A 14 9.76 -22.80 25.14
CA GLN A 14 8.43 -22.33 24.74
C GLN A 14 8.42 -20.84 24.46
N GLN A 15 8.95 -20.03 25.37
CA GLN A 15 9.04 -18.58 25.20
C GLN A 15 9.88 -18.18 23.98
N TYR A 16 10.97 -18.90 23.71
CA TYR A 16 11.78 -18.72 22.51
C TYR A 16 10.98 -19.02 21.23
N GLN A 17 10.31 -20.18 21.17
CA GLN A 17 9.52 -20.58 20.00
C GLN A 17 8.35 -19.63 19.73
N GLU A 18 7.65 -19.18 20.78
CA GLU A 18 6.59 -18.17 20.66
C GLU A 18 7.13 -16.85 20.09
N THR A 19 8.27 -16.38 20.60
CA THR A 19 8.92 -15.15 20.13
C THR A 19 9.34 -15.27 18.67
N MET A 20 9.96 -16.39 18.30
CA MET A 20 10.38 -16.67 16.92
C MET A 20 9.18 -16.78 15.97
N THR A 21 8.07 -17.37 16.42
CA THR A 21 6.84 -17.47 15.64
C THR A 21 6.26 -16.08 15.36
N ARG A 22 6.14 -15.24 16.39
CA ARG A 22 5.67 -13.84 16.23
C ARG A 22 6.59 -13.03 15.32
N ALA A 23 7.91 -13.18 15.45
CA ALA A 23 8.88 -12.48 14.62
C ALA A 23 8.76 -12.88 13.13
N ARG A 24 8.57 -14.17 12.85
CA ARG A 24 8.37 -14.68 11.49
C ARG A 24 7.07 -14.17 10.88
N ALA A 25 5.96 -14.22 11.63
CA ALA A 25 4.69 -13.66 11.21
C ALA A 25 4.81 -12.16 10.91
N GLY A 26 5.42 -11.38 11.79
CA GLY A 26 5.66 -9.95 11.56
C GLY A 26 6.49 -9.67 10.29
N ALA A 27 7.56 -10.44 10.05
CA ALA A 27 8.34 -10.31 8.83
C ALA A 27 7.54 -10.67 7.57
N HIS A 28 6.65 -11.65 7.65
CA HIS A 28 5.75 -12.01 6.56
C HIS A 28 4.79 -10.86 6.21
N HIS A 29 4.15 -10.24 7.20
CA HIS A 29 3.27 -9.08 6.98
C HIS A 29 4.03 -7.88 6.40
N LEU A 30 5.25 -7.61 6.88
CA LEU A 30 6.10 -6.54 6.33
C LEU A 30 6.42 -6.77 4.85
N ASN A 31 6.82 -7.99 4.49
CA ASN A 31 7.12 -8.33 3.09
C ASN A 31 5.87 -8.18 2.21
N GLY A 32 4.71 -8.68 2.67
CA GLY A 32 3.46 -8.52 1.95
C GLY A 32 3.06 -7.06 1.72
N ALA A 33 3.21 -6.21 2.74
CA ALA A 33 2.95 -4.78 2.62
C ALA A 33 3.93 -4.09 1.64
N VAL A 34 5.21 -4.46 1.66
CA VAL A 34 6.21 -3.92 0.71
C VAL A 34 5.86 -4.31 -0.73
N ASP A 35 5.47 -5.56 -0.95
CA ASP A 35 5.09 -6.05 -2.28
C ASP A 35 3.83 -5.33 -2.78
N GLU A 36 2.81 -5.16 -1.93
CA GLU A 36 1.60 -4.42 -2.30
C GLU A 36 1.90 -2.95 -2.64
N LEU A 37 2.73 -2.28 -1.83
CA LEU A 37 3.09 -0.87 -2.04
C LEU A 37 3.91 -0.63 -3.30
N LYS A 38 4.74 -1.60 -3.70
CA LYS A 38 5.61 -1.49 -4.88
C LYS A 38 4.80 -1.37 -6.18
N ASP A 39 3.76 -2.17 -6.30
CA ASP A 39 2.92 -2.24 -7.50
C ASP A 39 1.68 -1.33 -7.44
N LEU A 40 1.48 -0.65 -6.31
CA LEU A 40 0.38 0.26 -6.08
C LEU A 40 0.33 1.39 -7.12
N ARG A 41 -0.82 1.54 -7.76
CA ARG A 41 -1.14 2.65 -8.67
C ARG A 41 -2.51 3.22 -8.36
N GLY A 42 -2.61 4.54 -8.30
CA GLY A 42 -3.89 5.25 -8.34
C GLY A 42 -4.27 5.55 -9.78
N TRP A 43 -5.56 5.55 -10.11
CA TRP A 43 -6.05 5.78 -11.47
C TRP A 43 -7.27 6.68 -11.47
N ALA A 44 -7.29 7.66 -12.36
CA ALA A 44 -8.46 8.52 -12.51
C ALA A 44 -8.79 8.79 -13.97
N ARG A 45 -10.08 9.03 -14.21
CA ARG A 45 -10.62 9.45 -15.50
C ARG A 45 -11.48 10.68 -15.30
N SER A 46 -11.35 11.67 -16.17
CA SER A 46 -12.21 12.84 -16.16
C SER A 46 -13.66 12.45 -16.49
N ALA A 47 -14.63 13.24 -16.02
CA ALA A 47 -16.06 12.89 -16.11
C ALA A 47 -16.55 12.58 -17.54
N GLN A 48 -15.94 13.21 -18.56
CA GLN A 48 -16.28 13.03 -19.97
C GLN A 48 -15.30 12.11 -20.72
N GLY A 49 -14.37 11.47 -20.01
CA GLY A 49 -13.41 10.53 -20.60
C GLY A 49 -12.26 11.17 -21.39
N HIS A 50 -12.15 12.49 -21.38
CA HIS A 50 -11.12 13.23 -22.13
C HIS A 50 -9.68 12.93 -21.70
N VAL A 51 -9.51 12.59 -20.42
CA VAL A 51 -8.20 12.42 -19.80
C VAL A 51 -8.27 11.23 -18.86
N GLU A 52 -7.26 10.39 -18.91
CA GLU A 52 -6.98 9.34 -17.93
C GLU A 52 -5.57 9.56 -17.36
N ALA A 53 -5.40 9.37 -16.07
CA ALA A 53 -4.12 9.52 -15.39
C ALA A 53 -3.87 8.33 -14.47
N GLU A 54 -2.59 7.94 -14.36
CA GLU A 54 -2.11 7.00 -13.35
C GLU A 54 -0.99 7.65 -12.54
N ALA A 55 -0.97 7.39 -11.24
CA ALA A 55 0.09 7.81 -10.35
C ALA A 55 0.59 6.64 -9.49
N ASP A 56 1.86 6.65 -9.13
CA ASP A 56 2.42 5.69 -8.17
C ASP A 56 2.07 6.05 -6.72
N GLY A 57 2.44 5.17 -5.78
CA GLY A 57 2.22 5.38 -4.35
C GLY A 57 2.93 6.59 -3.73
N ASN A 58 3.83 7.26 -4.47
CA ASN A 58 4.44 8.53 -4.06
C ASN A 58 3.70 9.74 -4.66
N GLY A 59 2.64 9.51 -5.42
CA GLY A 59 1.87 10.53 -6.12
C GLY A 59 2.55 11.02 -7.40
N ALA A 60 3.62 10.35 -7.86
CA ALA A 60 4.25 10.71 -9.13
C ALA A 60 3.40 10.20 -10.29
N LEU A 61 3.11 11.08 -11.25
CA LEU A 61 2.36 10.73 -12.46
C LEU A 61 3.18 9.74 -13.31
N THR A 62 2.66 8.54 -13.52
CA THR A 62 3.31 7.48 -14.32
C THR A 62 2.69 7.30 -15.68
N ASN A 63 1.44 7.72 -15.86
CA ASN A 63 0.74 7.65 -17.14
C ASN A 63 -0.22 8.83 -17.30
N LEU A 64 -0.35 9.31 -18.54
CA LEU A 64 -1.35 10.30 -18.92
C LEU A 64 -1.82 9.99 -20.34
N LYS A 65 -3.12 9.76 -20.49
CA LYS A 65 -3.76 9.56 -21.79
C LYS A 65 -4.73 10.70 -22.06
N LEU A 66 -4.66 11.25 -23.26
CA LEU A 66 -5.58 12.25 -23.76
C LEU A 66 -6.37 11.61 -24.91
N ASP A 67 -7.68 11.66 -24.83
CA ASP A 67 -8.54 11.25 -25.95
C ASP A 67 -8.56 12.36 -27.01
N ASP A 68 -8.70 12.01 -28.30
CA ASP A 68 -8.71 12.98 -29.41
C ASP A 68 -9.78 14.07 -29.24
N SER A 69 -10.85 13.80 -28.48
CA SER A 69 -11.87 14.80 -28.12
C SER A 69 -11.32 16.04 -27.40
N VAL A 70 -10.13 15.98 -26.78
CA VAL A 70 -9.49 17.16 -26.16
C VAL A 70 -9.20 18.26 -27.17
N THR A 71 -9.03 17.91 -28.45
CA THR A 71 -8.78 18.88 -29.53
C THR A 71 -9.96 19.82 -29.79
N LYS A 72 -11.16 19.45 -29.30
CA LYS A 72 -12.39 20.25 -29.39
C LYS A 72 -12.54 21.23 -28.22
N LEU A 73 -11.65 21.16 -27.23
CA LEU A 73 -11.70 21.98 -26.02
C LEU A 73 -10.69 23.13 -26.10
N SER A 74 -10.93 24.19 -25.33
CA SER A 74 -9.94 25.25 -25.19
C SER A 74 -8.72 24.74 -24.40
N PRO A 75 -7.49 25.22 -24.69
CA PRO A 75 -6.29 24.81 -23.96
C PRO A 75 -6.39 25.01 -22.45
N LYS A 76 -7.08 26.07 -22.02
CA LYS A 76 -7.34 26.34 -20.60
C LYS A 76 -8.15 25.22 -19.94
N ILE A 77 -9.20 24.75 -20.61
CA ILE A 77 -10.04 23.65 -20.11
C ILE A 77 -9.23 22.35 -20.08
N VAL A 78 -8.46 22.06 -21.13
CA VAL A 78 -7.60 20.87 -21.17
C VAL A 78 -6.62 20.86 -19.99
N GLY A 79 -5.92 21.97 -19.74
CA GLY A 79 -5.01 22.09 -18.60
C GLY A 79 -5.69 21.85 -17.25
N GLN A 80 -6.90 22.40 -17.05
CA GLN A 80 -7.68 22.17 -15.84
C GLN A 80 -8.06 20.71 -15.65
N ILE A 81 -8.52 20.03 -16.71
CA ILE A 81 -8.91 18.62 -16.65
C ILE A 81 -7.70 17.74 -16.38
N VAL A 82 -6.56 18.00 -17.02
CA VAL A 82 -5.31 17.26 -16.80
C VAL A 82 -4.87 17.35 -15.34
N VAL A 83 -4.77 18.56 -14.81
CA VAL A 83 -4.34 18.76 -13.41
C VAL A 83 -5.31 18.11 -12.44
N ALA A 84 -6.62 18.28 -12.65
CA ALA A 84 -7.63 17.67 -11.78
C ALA A 84 -7.59 16.13 -11.83
N THR A 85 -7.41 15.54 -13.02
CA THR A 85 -7.37 14.08 -13.18
C THR A 85 -6.09 13.50 -12.59
N ALA A 86 -4.94 14.15 -12.80
CA ALA A 86 -3.67 13.75 -12.19
C ALA A 86 -3.71 13.83 -10.66
N ALA A 87 -4.28 14.92 -10.11
CA ALA A 87 -4.45 15.07 -8.66
C ALA A 87 -5.39 14.00 -8.09
N ALA A 88 -6.46 13.64 -8.80
CA ALA A 88 -7.35 12.56 -8.38
C ALA A 88 -6.65 11.19 -8.39
N ALA A 89 -5.81 10.90 -9.40
CA ALA A 89 -5.02 9.67 -9.45
C ALA A 89 -4.03 9.60 -8.29
N ALA A 90 -3.31 10.69 -8.01
CA ALA A 90 -2.40 10.78 -6.86
C ALA A 90 -3.15 10.62 -5.52
N GLY A 91 -4.31 11.25 -5.38
CA GLY A 91 -5.17 11.09 -4.20
C GLY A 91 -5.57 9.63 -3.97
N GLN A 92 -6.02 8.93 -5.01
CA GLN A 92 -6.33 7.51 -4.90
C GLN A 92 -5.11 6.66 -4.51
N ALA A 93 -3.93 6.97 -5.04
CA ALA A 93 -2.70 6.26 -4.68
C ALA A 93 -2.35 6.47 -3.20
N PHE A 94 -2.48 7.70 -2.69
CA PHE A 94 -2.27 7.99 -1.27
C PHE A 94 -3.29 7.30 -0.38
N ASP A 95 -4.58 7.32 -0.74
CA ASP A 95 -5.63 6.65 0.03
C ASP A 95 -5.37 5.14 0.12
N HIS A 96 -4.93 4.52 -0.98
CA HIS A 96 -4.56 3.10 -0.95
C HIS A 96 -3.33 2.88 -0.07
N ARG A 97 -2.27 3.69 -0.21
CA ARG A 97 -1.08 3.58 0.64
C ARG A 97 -1.41 3.68 2.13
N GLU A 98 -2.30 4.59 2.51
CA GLU A 98 -2.76 4.73 3.89
C GLU A 98 -3.52 3.50 4.38
N ARG A 99 -4.34 2.87 3.53
CA ARG A 99 -5.00 1.59 3.86
C ARG A 99 -4.00 0.47 4.09
N VAL A 100 -3.01 0.30 3.23
CA VAL A 100 -1.97 -0.74 3.39
C VAL A 100 -1.21 -0.52 4.69
N PHE A 101 -0.83 0.73 4.97
CA PHE A 101 -0.12 1.07 6.20
C PHE A 101 -0.97 0.82 7.45
N ALA A 102 -2.24 1.21 7.43
CA ALA A 102 -3.17 0.97 8.53
C ALA A 102 -3.34 -0.54 8.79
N GLN A 103 -3.47 -1.35 7.73
CA GLN A 103 -3.57 -2.80 7.85
C GLN A 103 -2.30 -3.41 8.44
N LEU A 104 -1.12 -3.02 7.94
CA LEU A 104 0.17 -3.47 8.47
C LEU A 104 0.28 -3.18 9.98
N MET A 105 -0.17 -2.01 10.44
CA MET A 105 -0.14 -1.67 11.87
C MET A 105 -1.08 -2.52 12.71
N VAL A 106 -2.18 -3.02 12.15
CA VAL A 106 -3.07 -3.98 12.81
C VAL A 106 -2.40 -5.35 12.90
N ASP A 107 -1.84 -5.82 11.78
CA ASP A 107 -1.18 -7.13 11.67
C ASP A 107 0.04 -7.23 12.59
N LEU A 108 0.84 -6.17 12.68
CA LEU A 108 2.02 -6.14 13.56
C LEU A 108 1.67 -6.10 15.05
N LYS A 109 0.48 -5.61 15.44
CA LYS A 109 0.03 -5.61 16.84
C LYS A 109 -0.45 -6.99 17.28
N ASN A 110 -1.01 -7.77 16.34
CA ASN A 110 -1.51 -9.12 16.59
C ASN A 110 -0.96 -10.06 15.51
N PRO A 111 0.36 -10.34 15.50
CA PRO A 111 0.95 -11.22 14.50
C PRO A 111 0.42 -12.64 14.75
N GLN A 112 -0.64 -13.00 14.04
CA GLN A 112 -1.16 -14.35 13.97
C GLN A 112 -0.23 -15.15 13.05
N PRO A 113 0.07 -16.42 13.37
CA PRO A 113 0.81 -17.29 12.48
C PRO A 113 0.06 -17.56 11.17
#